data_AF-A0A396JMN4-F1
#
_entry.id   AF-A0A396JMN4-F1
#
_cell.length_a   1.000
_cell.length_b   1.000
_cell.length_c   1.000
_cell.angle_alpha   90.00
_cell.angle_beta   90.00
_cell.angle_gamma   90.00
#
_symmetry.space_group_name_H-M   'P 1'
#
loop_
_entity.id
_entity.type
_entity.pdbx_description
1 polymer ?
#
loop_
_entity_poly.entity_id
_entity_poly.type
_entity_poly.pdbx_seq_one_letter_code
_entity_poly.pdbx_strand_id
1 'polypeptide(L)'
;MNIYSGFYHSAILNSHEMKGGETLWELAKKTYGAFANSKKCNKHFSDMADLNFLMCKAIENPGLTPSSSLRTAIMSVFEDTVIDDSIKKQREVGVEDYMGCASVHGVGPSIAIFDTIRDGSLDCACVYPAPLHSREQMQEVVDDGGC
;
A
#
# COMPACT_ATOMS: atom_id res chain seq x y z
N MET A 1 -0.50 -20.85 -25.49
CA MET A 1 -0.27 -20.15 -24.21
C MET A 1 -1.62 -20.12 -23.50
N ASN A 2 -1.80 -20.93 -22.45
CA ASN A 2 -3.04 -20.94 -21.67
C ASN A 2 -3.03 -19.71 -20.75
N ILE A 3 -3.96 -18.79 -20.97
CA ILE A 3 -4.14 -17.60 -20.13
C ILE A 3 -5.09 -18.01 -19.01
N TYR A 4 -4.56 -18.25 -17.81
CA TYR A 4 -5.40 -18.38 -16.62
C TYR A 4 -5.81 -16.97 -16.18
N SER A 5 -7.11 -16.69 -16.29
CA SER A 5 -7.69 -15.44 -15.78
C SER A 5 -8.06 -15.67 -14.31
N GLY A 6 -7.48 -14.89 -13.40
CA GLY A 6 -7.69 -15.03 -11.97
C GLY A 6 -7.09 -13.87 -11.19
N PHE A 7 -7.50 -13.73 -9.92
CA PHE A 7 -6.92 -12.75 -9.00
C PHE A 7 -5.68 -13.37 -8.35
N TYR A 8 -4.50 -12.86 -8.69
CA TYR A 8 -3.20 -13.32 -8.18
C TYR A 8 -2.58 -12.33 -7.17
N HIS A 9 -3.43 -11.71 -6.34
CA HIS A 9 -2.96 -10.80 -5.30
C HIS A 9 -2.76 -11.57 -4.00
N SER A 10 -1.64 -11.31 -3.35
CA SER A 10 -1.31 -11.83 -2.03
C SER A 10 -0.91 -10.64 -1.16
N ALA A 11 -1.23 -10.69 0.12
CA ALA A 11 -0.98 -9.57 1.03
C ALA A 11 -0.47 -10.12 2.36
N ILE A 12 0.47 -9.42 2.96
CA ILE A 12 0.99 -9.72 4.31
C ILE A 12 0.50 -8.63 5.24
N LEU A 13 -0.17 -9.02 6.32
CA LEU A 13 -0.52 -8.08 7.38
C LEU A 13 0.65 -7.95 8.34
N ASN A 14 1.22 -6.74 8.43
CA ASN A 14 2.26 -6.42 9.40
C ASN A 14 1.78 -5.32 10.34
N SER A 15 2.10 -5.46 11.63
CA SER A 15 1.88 -4.42 12.64
C SER A 15 3.19 -4.20 13.38
N HIS A 16 3.59 -2.93 13.49
CA HIS A 16 4.85 -2.53 14.12
C HIS A 16 4.58 -1.54 15.24
N GLU A 17 4.99 -1.91 16.45
CA GLU A 17 5.04 -0.98 17.57
C GLU A 17 6.36 -0.17 17.49
N MET A 18 6.23 1.15 17.56
CA MET A 18 7.35 2.09 17.54
C MET A 18 7.58 2.65 18.93
N LYS A 19 8.82 2.62 19.40
CA LYS A 19 9.22 3.24 20.66
C LYS A 19 9.88 4.58 20.38
N GLY A 20 9.56 5.59 21.19
CA GLY A 20 10.26 6.87 21.12
C GLY A 20 11.76 6.67 21.31
N GLY A 21 12.56 7.20 20.38
CA GLY A 21 14.03 7.10 20.39
C GLY A 21 14.63 6.01 19.49
N GLU A 22 13.83 5.21 18.80
CA GLU A 22 14.34 4.32 17.73
C GLU A 22 14.83 5.14 16.52
N THR A 23 15.95 4.72 15.93
CA THR A 23 16.43 5.31 14.67
C THR A 23 15.66 4.77 13.47
N LEU A 24 15.64 5.54 12.37
CA LEU A 24 15.05 5.10 11.10
C LEU A 24 15.62 3.75 10.63
N TRP A 25 16.93 3.54 10.79
CA TRP A 25 17.61 2.33 10.35
C TRP A 25 17.24 1.10 11.19
N GLU A 26 17.06 1.27 12.49
CA GLU A 26 16.57 0.20 13.37
C GLU A 26 15.14 -0.18 13.03
N LEU A 27 14.29 0.82 12.79
CA LEU A 27 12.92 0.60 12.35
C LEU A 27 12.87 -0.13 11.01
N ALA A 28 13.64 0.32 10.02
CA ALA A 28 13.71 -0.31 8.69
C ALA A 28 14.13 -1.79 8.77
N LYS A 29 15.17 -2.12 9.55
CA LYS A 29 15.59 -3.52 9.74
C LYS A 29 14.53 -4.36 10.44
N LYS A 30 13.90 -3.82 11.49
CA LYS A 30 12.84 -4.51 12.24
C LYS A 30 11.66 -4.84 11.33
N THR A 31 11.19 -3.84 10.59
CA THR A 31 10.08 -3.95 9.64
C THR A 31 10.40 -4.95 8.53
N TYR A 32 11.58 -4.84 7.89
CA TYR A 32 11.99 -5.77 6.85
C TYR A 32 12.15 -7.20 7.37
N GLY A 33 12.74 -7.39 8.55
CA GLY A 33 12.90 -8.71 9.16
C GLY A 33 11.57 -9.40 9.43
N ALA A 34 10.57 -8.65 9.91
CA ALA A 34 9.21 -9.14 10.10
C ALA A 34 8.55 -9.53 8.77
N PHE A 35 8.66 -8.66 7.75
CA PHE A 35 8.17 -8.95 6.39
C PHE A 35 8.79 -10.22 5.81
N ALA A 36 10.13 -10.32 5.81
CA ALA A 36 10.85 -11.46 5.25
C ALA A 36 10.49 -12.78 5.93
N ASN A 37 10.31 -12.75 7.26
CA ASN A 37 9.86 -13.92 8.02
C ASN A 37 8.41 -14.31 7.67
N SER A 38 7.49 -13.35 7.60
CA SER A 38 6.10 -13.59 7.19
C SER A 38 6.02 -14.18 5.78
N LYS A 39 6.80 -13.65 4.83
CA LYS A 39 6.88 -14.19 3.47
C LYS A 39 7.41 -15.63 3.47
N LYS A 40 8.51 -15.89 4.19
CA LYS A 40 9.09 -17.25 4.33
C LYS A 40 8.10 -18.26 4.91
N CYS A 41 7.22 -17.82 5.80
CA CYS A 41 6.15 -18.64 6.37
C CYS A 41 4.88 -18.74 5.49
N ASN A 42 4.93 -18.26 4.23
CA ASN A 42 3.80 -18.26 3.30
C ASN A 42 2.57 -17.49 3.80
N LYS A 43 2.75 -16.54 4.72
CA LYS A 43 1.64 -15.75 5.28
C LYS A 43 0.88 -14.95 4.23
N HIS A 44 1.53 -14.58 3.14
CA HIS A 44 0.89 -13.88 2.02
C HIS A 44 -0.31 -14.62 1.41
N PHE A 45 -0.38 -15.96 1.56
CA PHE A 45 -1.54 -16.76 1.15
C PHE A 45 -2.62 -16.92 2.22
N SER A 46 -2.28 -16.80 3.51
CA SER A 46 -3.23 -16.95 4.62
C SER A 46 -3.81 -15.60 5.09
N ASP A 47 -2.95 -14.59 5.21
CA ASP A 47 -3.30 -13.28 5.77
C ASP A 47 -4.32 -12.55 4.89
N MET A 48 -4.38 -12.84 3.58
CA MET A 48 -5.37 -12.25 2.70
C MET A 48 -6.80 -12.59 3.13
N ALA A 49 -7.04 -13.80 3.65
CA ALA A 49 -8.37 -14.17 4.16
C ALA A 49 -8.72 -13.39 5.43
N ASP A 50 -7.75 -13.24 6.34
CA ASP A 50 -7.90 -12.48 7.58
C ASP A 50 -8.10 -10.99 7.29
N LEU A 51 -7.33 -10.43 6.37
CA LEU A 51 -7.49 -9.06 5.87
C LEU A 51 -8.89 -8.87 5.30
N ASN A 52 -9.32 -9.70 4.36
CA ASN A 52 -10.66 -9.60 3.78
C ASN A 52 -11.76 -9.68 4.86
N PHE A 53 -11.62 -10.61 5.82
CA PHE A 53 -12.58 -10.75 6.91
C PHE A 53 -12.62 -9.51 7.81
N LEU A 54 -11.47 -9.02 8.28
CA LEU A 54 -11.35 -7.83 9.13
C LEU A 54 -11.92 -6.60 8.42
N MET A 55 -11.59 -6.43 7.12
CA MET A 55 -12.07 -5.31 6.31
C MET A 55 -13.59 -5.40 6.08
N CYS A 56 -14.15 -6.58 5.79
CA CYS A 56 -15.61 -6.75 5.73
C CYS A 56 -16.29 -6.42 7.07
N LYS A 57 -15.71 -6.84 8.19
CA LYS A 57 -16.25 -6.53 9.52
C LYS A 57 -16.20 -5.04 9.85
N ALA A 58 -15.18 -4.33 9.37
CA ALA A 58 -15.09 -2.87 9.44
C ALA A 58 -16.28 -2.19 8.76
N ILE A 59 -16.60 -2.63 7.54
CA ILE A 59 -17.70 -2.08 6.73
C ILE A 59 -19.03 -2.33 7.42
N GLU A 60 -19.25 -3.55 7.88
CA GLU A 60 -20.50 -3.95 8.54
C GLU A 60 -20.69 -3.23 9.89
N ASN A 61 -19.59 -2.90 10.58
CA ASN A 61 -19.62 -2.38 11.95
C ASN A 61 -18.68 -1.18 12.14
N PRO A 62 -18.93 -0.05 11.46
CA PRO A 62 -18.03 1.10 11.49
C PRO A 62 -17.84 1.69 12.90
N GLY A 63 -18.80 1.48 13.81
CA GLY A 63 -18.72 1.94 15.21
C GLY A 63 -17.89 1.06 16.16
N LEU A 64 -17.46 -0.14 15.75
CA LEU A 64 -16.73 -1.09 16.62
C LEU A 64 -15.20 -0.97 16.54
N THR A 65 -14.70 -0.05 15.74
CA THR A 65 -13.27 0.29 15.76
C THR A 65 -13.08 1.56 16.57
N PRO A 66 -11.99 1.70 17.36
CA PRO A 66 -11.71 2.94 18.09
C PRO A 66 -11.83 4.13 17.13
N SER A 67 -12.78 5.04 17.31
CA SER A 67 -13.02 6.16 16.38
C SER A 67 -13.31 5.77 14.92
N SER A 68 -13.89 4.60 14.65
CA SER A 68 -14.07 4.07 13.28
C SER A 68 -12.74 3.81 12.53
N SER A 69 -11.68 3.42 13.25
CA SER A 69 -10.29 3.30 12.80
C SER A 69 -9.91 2.09 11.95
N LEU A 70 -10.77 1.18 11.49
CA LEU A 70 -10.33 0.24 10.41
C LEU A 70 -9.96 0.98 9.10
N ARG A 71 -10.15 2.31 9.09
CA ARG A 71 -9.46 3.30 8.25
C ARG A 71 -8.01 3.60 8.69
N THR A 72 -7.24 2.69 9.31
CA THR A 72 -5.85 2.97 9.73
C THR A 72 -4.84 2.14 8.95
N ALA A 73 -4.03 2.88 8.19
CA ALA A 73 -2.68 2.55 7.72
C ALA A 73 -2.47 1.19 7.04
N ILE A 74 -2.94 1.08 5.79
CA ILE A 74 -2.39 0.07 4.87
C ILE A 74 -1.43 0.80 3.94
N MET A 75 -0.15 0.83 4.30
CA MET A 75 0.91 1.15 3.35
C MET A 75 1.15 -0.10 2.52
N SER A 76 0.73 -0.07 1.25
CA SER A 76 0.93 -1.17 0.31
C SER A 76 2.20 -0.92 -0.49
N VAL A 77 3.32 -1.51 -0.07
CA VAL A 77 4.57 -1.48 -0.84
C VAL A 77 4.66 -2.72 -1.71
N PHE A 78 4.99 -2.56 -2.98
CA PHE A 78 5.27 -3.72 -3.84
C PHE A 78 6.61 -4.32 -3.44
N GLU A 79 6.67 -5.64 -3.30
CA GLU A 79 7.94 -6.29 -2.98
C GLU A 79 8.94 -6.17 -4.14
N ASP A 80 8.46 -6.46 -5.34
CA ASP A 80 9.22 -6.28 -6.56
C ASP A 80 8.97 -4.87 -7.07
N THR A 81 10.01 -4.05 -7.08
CA THR A 81 9.95 -2.71 -7.63
C THR A 81 9.44 -2.77 -9.07
N VAL A 82 8.34 -2.06 -9.32
CA VAL A 82 7.81 -1.92 -10.67
C VAL A 82 8.72 -0.96 -11.43
N ILE A 83 9.35 -1.45 -12.50
CA ILE A 83 10.17 -0.63 -13.41
C ILE A 83 9.40 -0.43 -14.70
N ASP A 84 9.16 0.83 -15.06
CA ASP A 84 8.47 1.22 -16.28
C ASP A 84 9.33 2.18 -17.12
N ASP A 85 9.86 1.65 -18.23
CA ASP A 85 10.61 2.43 -19.24
C ASP A 85 9.77 2.68 -20.51
N SER A 86 8.43 2.64 -20.40
CA SER A 86 7.51 2.70 -21.55
C SER A 86 7.01 4.12 -21.88
N ILE A 87 7.57 5.17 -21.27
CA ILE A 87 7.14 6.58 -21.47
C ILE A 87 7.07 6.98 -22.95
N LYS A 88 8.02 6.52 -23.78
CA LYS A 88 7.97 6.78 -25.23
C LYS A 88 6.72 6.22 -25.89
N LYS A 89 6.34 4.98 -25.55
CA LYS A 89 5.13 4.32 -26.06
C LYS A 89 3.86 4.94 -25.49
N GLN A 90 3.87 5.38 -24.23
CA GLN A 90 2.73 6.07 -23.60
C GLN A 90 2.38 7.36 -24.34
N ARG A 91 3.38 8.15 -24.70
CA ARG A 91 3.19 9.38 -25.48
C ARG A 91 2.65 9.11 -26.88
N GLU A 92 3.07 8.02 -27.52
CA GLU A 92 2.55 7.61 -28.83
C GLU A 92 1.04 7.31 -28.81
N VAL A 93 0.52 6.83 -27.68
CA VAL A 93 -0.92 6.54 -27.51
C VAL A 93 -1.70 7.68 -26.84
N GLY A 94 -1.06 8.80 -26.55
CA GLY A 94 -1.70 9.98 -25.95
C GLY A 94 -2.03 9.85 -24.46
N VAL A 95 -1.39 8.94 -23.74
CA VAL A 95 -1.52 8.84 -22.27
C VAL A 95 -0.56 9.83 -21.62
N GLU A 96 -1.12 10.80 -20.87
CA GLU A 96 -0.35 11.84 -20.19
C GLU A 96 0.23 11.37 -18.85
N ASP A 97 -0.57 10.64 -18.06
CA ASP A 97 -0.17 10.04 -16.81
C ASP A 97 -1.07 8.85 -16.47
N TYR A 98 -0.55 7.94 -15.66
CA TYR A 98 -1.25 6.78 -15.14
C TYR A 98 -0.59 6.32 -13.84
N MET A 99 -1.28 5.47 -13.08
CA MET A 99 -0.79 4.95 -11.82
C MET A 99 -0.96 3.44 -11.79
N GLY A 100 0.12 2.73 -11.48
CA GLY A 100 0.05 1.33 -11.08
C GLY A 100 -0.55 1.23 -9.68
N CYS A 101 -1.68 0.53 -9.54
CA CYS A 101 -2.35 0.36 -8.25
C CYS A 101 -2.75 -1.09 -8.06
N ALA A 102 -2.30 -1.69 -6.96
CA ALA A 102 -2.86 -2.95 -6.48
C ALA A 102 -4.16 -2.63 -5.75
N SER A 103 -5.29 -2.88 -6.41
CA SER A 103 -6.60 -2.72 -5.79
C SER A 103 -6.90 -3.90 -4.86
N VAL A 104 -6.95 -3.64 -3.56
CA VAL A 104 -7.66 -4.50 -2.61
C VAL A 104 -9.15 -4.28 -2.87
N HIS A 105 -9.75 -5.09 -3.74
CA HIS A 105 -11.16 -4.97 -4.08
C HIS A 105 -12.01 -5.06 -2.82
N GLY A 106 -12.79 -4.01 -2.53
CA GLY A 106 -13.82 -4.01 -1.49
C GLY A 106 -13.61 -3.01 -0.35
N VAL A 107 -12.37 -2.67 0.02
CA VAL A 107 -12.07 -1.58 0.97
C VAL A 107 -10.69 -0.99 0.70
N GLY A 108 -10.66 0.32 0.42
CA GLY A 108 -9.42 1.04 0.14
C GLY A 108 -8.61 1.36 1.41
N PRO A 109 -7.27 1.42 1.29
CA PRO A 109 -6.42 1.96 2.34
C PRO A 109 -6.85 3.40 2.67
N SER A 110 -6.69 3.81 3.93
CA SER A 110 -6.89 5.20 4.33
C SER A 110 -5.87 6.14 3.68
N ILE A 111 -4.65 5.64 3.51
CA ILE A 111 -3.55 6.24 2.76
C ILE A 111 -2.80 5.07 2.12
N ALA A 112 -2.58 5.11 0.82
CA ALA A 112 -1.74 4.17 0.07
C ALA A 112 -0.55 4.94 -0.53
N ILE A 113 0.62 4.31 -0.54
CA ILE A 113 1.78 4.79 -1.30
C ILE A 113 2.13 3.73 -2.30
N PHE A 114 2.13 4.07 -3.59
CA PHE A 114 2.54 3.19 -4.68
C PHE A 114 3.82 3.74 -5.30
N ASP A 115 4.91 3.00 -5.19
CA ASP A 115 6.18 3.34 -5.82
C ASP A 115 6.33 2.66 -7.18
N THR A 116 6.98 3.36 -8.11
CA THR A 116 7.37 2.85 -9.42
C THR A 116 8.66 3.55 -9.84
N ILE A 117 9.61 2.84 -10.44
CA ILE A 117 10.77 3.45 -11.08
C ILE A 117 10.39 3.73 -12.54
N ARG A 118 10.28 5.01 -12.91
CA ARG A 118 9.95 5.45 -14.27
C ARG A 118 11.14 6.14 -14.92
N ASP A 119 11.62 5.61 -16.05
CA ASP A 119 12.80 6.13 -16.76
C ASP A 119 14.00 6.41 -15.81
N GLY A 120 14.24 5.51 -14.86
CA GLY A 120 15.32 5.62 -13.87
C GLY A 120 15.08 6.57 -12.69
N SER A 121 13.88 7.14 -12.55
CA SER A 121 13.49 8.02 -11.45
C SER A 121 12.42 7.38 -10.57
N LEU A 122 12.44 7.66 -9.26
CA LEU A 122 11.38 7.24 -8.34
C LEU A 122 10.12 8.09 -8.57
N ASP A 123 9.02 7.42 -8.87
CA ASP A 123 7.67 7.97 -8.90
C ASP A 123 6.86 7.36 -7.75
N CYS A 124 6.28 8.20 -6.90
CA CYS A 124 5.51 7.79 -5.73
C CYS A 124 4.12 8.42 -5.77
N ALA A 125 3.08 7.61 -5.82
CA ALA A 125 1.69 8.07 -5.77
C ALA A 125 1.11 7.87 -4.37
N CYS A 126 0.72 8.98 -3.72
CA CYS A 126 -0.01 8.97 -2.45
C CYS A 126 -1.52 9.04 -2.70
N VAL A 127 -2.24 7.94 -2.46
CA VAL A 127 -3.68 7.80 -2.71
C VAL A 127 -4.44 7.78 -1.40
N TYR A 128 -5.47 8.61 -1.28
CA TYR A 128 -6.33 8.68 -0.10
C TYR A 128 -7.77 9.00 -0.51
N PRO A 129 -8.79 8.52 0.24
CA PRO A 129 -10.17 8.80 -0.07
C PRO A 129 -10.58 10.21 0.41
N ALA A 130 -11.08 11.04 -0.49
CA ALA A 130 -11.79 12.27 -0.13
C ALA A 130 -13.29 11.97 0.11
N PRO A 131 -13.95 12.56 1.12
CA PRO A 131 -13.48 13.62 2.02
C PRO A 131 -12.91 13.11 3.36
N LEU A 132 -12.51 11.84 3.46
CA LEU A 132 -11.96 11.30 4.72
C LEU A 132 -10.72 12.06 5.18
N HIS A 133 -9.84 12.35 4.21
CA HIS A 133 -8.71 13.24 4.40
C HIS A 133 -8.86 14.44 3.48
N SER A 134 -8.57 15.64 4.00
CA SER A 134 -8.51 16.84 3.16
C SER A 134 -7.19 16.88 2.39
N ARG A 135 -7.16 17.68 1.31
CA ARG A 135 -5.93 17.89 0.55
C ARG A 135 -4.85 18.52 1.42
N GLU A 136 -5.23 19.49 2.24
CA GLU A 136 -4.32 20.25 3.11
C GLU A 136 -3.69 19.33 4.15
N GLN A 137 -4.50 18.51 4.82
CA GLN A 137 -4.02 17.54 5.81
C GLN A 137 -3.04 16.53 5.18
N MET A 138 -3.34 16.04 3.98
CA MET A 138 -2.45 15.10 3.30
C MET A 138 -1.20 15.75 2.75
N GLN A 139 -1.28 17.03 2.36
CA GLN A 139 -0.11 17.80 1.95
C GLN A 139 0.86 17.97 3.11
N GLU A 140 0.36 18.30 4.31
CA GLU A 140 1.20 18.36 5.53
C GLU A 140 1.87 17.02 5.81
N VAL A 141 1.17 15.90 5.68
CA VAL A 141 1.73 14.55 5.86
C VAL A 141 2.86 14.26 4.86
N VAL A 142 2.72 14.68 3.61
CA VAL A 142 3.74 14.48 2.56
C VAL A 142 4.93 15.43 2.77
N ASP A 143 4.67 16.69 3.11
CA ASP A 143 5.69 17.74 3.26
C ASP A 143 6.54 17.51 4.52
N ASP A 144 5.92 17.21 5.67
CA ASP A 144 6.62 16.92 6.92
C ASP A 144 7.23 15.50 6.91
N GLY A 145 6.63 14.59 6.15
CA GLY A 145 7.05 13.19 6.02
C GLY A 145 8.20 12.96 5.05
N GLY A 146 8.51 13.92 4.17
CA GLY A 146 9.61 13.89 3.22
C GLY A 146 9.62 12.66 2.31
N CYS A 147 8.88 12.73 1.19
CA CYS A 147 9.25 12.00 -0.02
C CYS A 147 10.27 12.81 -0.82
#